data_AF-A0A6A6Z2P7-F1
#
_entry.id   AF-A0A6A6Z2P7-F1
#
_cell.length_a   1.000
_cell.length_b   1.000
_cell.length_c   1.000
_cell.angle_alpha   90.00
_cell.angle_beta   90.00
_cell.angle_gamma   90.00
#
_symmetry.space_group_name_H-M   'P 1'
#
loop_
_entity.id
_entity.type
_entity.pdbx_description
1 polymer ?
#
loop_
_entity_poly.entity_id
_entity_poly.type
_entity_poly.pdbx_seq_one_letter_code
_entity_poly.pdbx_strand_id
1 'polypeptide(L)'
;MASNSHEHDRRILGRALASELTAESHKEYALELKIAGGAIGGLPTNITKLFLAVNGNVFAELMSASMLAVAAKFPELAAYIETQLIKDYIAQFSILISQC
;
A
#
# COMPACT_ATOMS: atom_id res chain seq x y z
N MET A 1 17.69 24.94 14.53
CA MET A 1 16.27 24.53 14.45
C MET A 1 16.06 23.86 13.10
N ALA A 2 16.21 22.53 13.04
CA ALA A 2 15.96 21.73 11.84
C ALA A 2 14.89 20.70 12.22
N SER A 3 13.65 20.96 11.82
CA SER A 3 12.48 20.15 12.17
C SER A 3 11.63 19.94 10.92
N ASN A 4 11.37 18.66 10.63
CA ASN A 4 10.16 18.12 10.02
C ASN A 4 9.93 18.19 8.50
N SER A 5 10.88 17.77 7.64
CA SER A 5 10.55 17.43 6.24
C SER A 5 10.19 15.94 6.00
N HIS A 6 10.56 15.04 6.90
CA HIS A 6 10.36 13.58 6.71
C HIS A 6 8.95 13.07 7.03
N GLU A 7 8.09 13.89 7.61
CA GLU A 7 6.75 13.47 8.07
C GLU A 7 5.68 13.62 6.99
N HIS A 8 5.89 14.49 6.00
CA HIS A 8 4.90 14.84 4.99
C HIS A 8 4.79 13.81 3.86
N ASP A 9 5.87 13.10 3.56
CA ASP A 9 5.95 12.14 2.44
C ASP A 9 5.19 10.83 2.72
N ARG A 10 5.02 10.49 4.00
CA ARG A 10 4.46 9.21 4.47
C ARG A 10 3.00 8.96 4.04
N ARG A 11 2.25 10.03 3.79
CA ARG A 11 0.83 9.95 3.38
C ARG A 11 0.63 10.08 1.87
N ILE A 12 1.67 10.40 1.10
CA ILE A 12 1.54 10.70 -0.34
C ILE A 12 1.34 9.40 -1.13
N LEU A 13 2.13 8.37 -0.85
CA LEU A 13 2.06 7.10 -1.58
C LEU A 13 0.68 6.42 -1.50
N GLY A 14 0.11 6.28 -0.30
CA GLY A 14 -1.21 5.68 -0.13
C GLY A 14 -2.33 6.48 -0.81
N ARG A 15 -2.25 7.82 -0.78
CA ARG A 15 -3.21 8.68 -1.47
C ARG A 15 -3.07 8.60 -2.99
N ALA A 16 -1.84 8.55 -3.49
CA ALA A 16 -1.56 8.44 -4.91
C ALA A 16 -2.11 7.12 -5.48
N LEU A 17 -1.93 6.00 -4.77
CA LEU A 17 -2.49 4.70 -5.13
C LEU A 17 -4.03 4.71 -5.13
N ALA A 18 -4.65 5.34 -4.12
CA ALA A 18 -6.10 5.48 -4.07
C ALA A 18 -6.64 6.35 -5.23
N SER A 19 -5.94 7.42 -5.59
CA SER A 19 -6.29 8.27 -6.73
C SER A 19 -6.15 7.53 -8.06
N GLU A 20 -5.11 6.71 -8.24
CA GLU A 20 -4.94 5.87 -9.43
C GLU A 20 -6.05 4.83 -9.53
N LEU A 21 -6.33 4.10 -8.45
CA LEU A 21 -7.43 3.12 -8.43
C LEU A 21 -8.78 3.77 -8.73
N THR A 22 -9.03 4.98 -8.22
CA THR A 22 -10.26 5.74 -8.49
C THR A 22 -10.32 6.20 -9.95
N ALA A 23 -9.21 6.68 -10.50
CA ALA A 23 -9.12 7.10 -11.90
C ALA A 23 -9.27 5.92 -12.88
N GLU A 24 -8.77 4.74 -12.51
CA GLU A 24 -8.95 3.51 -13.28
C GLU A 24 -10.40 3.01 -13.20
N SER A 25 -10.96 2.93 -11.99
CA SER A 25 -12.35 2.49 -11.76
C SER A 25 -13.37 3.41 -12.43
N HIS A 26 -13.06 4.70 -12.62
CA HIS A 26 -13.96 5.66 -13.25
C HIS A 26 -14.42 5.22 -14.66
N LYS A 27 -13.55 4.57 -15.45
CA LYS A 27 -13.88 4.09 -16.80
C LYS A 27 -14.92 2.96 -16.81
N GLU A 28 -15.02 2.19 -15.73
CA GLU A 28 -15.91 1.01 -15.67
C GLU A 28 -17.10 1.22 -14.73
N TYR A 29 -16.96 2.08 -13.72
CA TYR A 29 -17.92 2.22 -12.61
C TYR A 29 -18.67 3.55 -12.57
N ALA A 30 -18.13 4.64 -13.15
CA ALA A 30 -18.70 5.97 -12.97
C ALA A 30 -18.50 6.89 -14.19
N LEU A 31 -18.81 6.40 -15.40
CA LEU A 31 -18.60 7.09 -16.70
C LEU A 31 -19.31 8.45 -16.82
N GLU A 32 -20.36 8.68 -16.04
CA GLU A 32 -21.14 9.91 -16.00
C GLU A 32 -20.39 11.10 -15.34
N LEU A 33 -19.34 10.81 -14.56
CA LEU A 33 -18.60 11.82 -13.83
C LEU A 33 -17.58 12.53 -14.74
N LYS A 34 -17.75 13.82 -15.03
CA LYS A 34 -16.80 14.56 -15.89
C LYS A 34 -15.55 14.98 -15.11
N ILE A 35 -14.51 14.15 -15.12
CA ILE A 35 -13.21 14.47 -14.51
C ILE A 35 -12.39 15.36 -15.46
N ALA A 36 -12.07 16.58 -15.02
CA ALA A 36 -11.27 17.55 -15.79
C ALA A 36 -9.75 17.25 -15.81
N GLY A 37 -9.29 16.37 -14.92
CA GLY A 37 -7.89 15.94 -14.80
C GLY A 37 -7.53 15.59 -13.35
N GLY A 38 -6.52 14.74 -13.16
CA GLY A 38 -5.98 14.36 -11.85
C GLY A 38 -4.46 14.45 -11.82
N ALA A 39 -3.90 15.08 -10.80
CA ALA A 39 -2.46 15.12 -10.57
C ALA A 39 -2.09 14.06 -9.53
N ILE A 40 -1.38 13.02 -9.96
CA ILE A 40 -0.94 11.92 -9.10
C ILE A 40 0.57 11.94 -9.02
N GLY A 41 1.13 11.93 -7.81
CA GLY A 41 2.57 12.01 -7.57
C GLY A 41 3.04 10.99 -6.55
N GLY A 42 4.26 10.48 -6.72
CA GLY A 42 4.86 9.51 -5.78
C GLY A 42 4.46 8.05 -6.01
N LEU A 43 3.89 7.71 -7.17
CA LEU A 43 3.58 6.33 -7.53
C LEU A 43 4.83 5.57 -8.01
N PRO A 44 5.06 4.35 -7.52
CA PRO A 44 6.10 3.48 -8.03
C PRO A 44 5.65 2.86 -9.35
N THR A 45 6.41 3.11 -10.42
CA THR A 45 6.15 2.53 -11.75
C THR A 45 6.47 1.03 -11.83
N ASN A 46 7.12 0.49 -10.80
CA ASN A 46 7.44 -0.92 -10.68
C ASN A 46 7.39 -1.33 -9.20
N ILE A 47 6.43 -2.20 -8.88
CA ILE A 47 6.19 -2.64 -7.51
C ILE A 47 7.41 -3.43 -6.98
N THR A 48 8.02 -4.32 -7.77
CA THR A 48 9.22 -5.06 -7.32
C THR A 48 10.36 -4.13 -6.91
N LYS A 49 10.60 -3.06 -7.68
CA LYS A 49 11.61 -2.05 -7.34
C LYS A 49 11.26 -1.28 -6.07
N LEU A 50 9.98 -0.98 -5.83
CA LEU A 50 9.52 -0.39 -4.58
C LEU A 50 9.85 -1.32 -3.40
N PHE A 51 9.45 -2.59 -3.47
CA PHE A 51 9.70 -3.56 -2.40
C PHE A 51 11.19 -3.68 -2.10
N LEU A 52 12.04 -3.76 -3.13
CA LEU A 52 13.49 -3.78 -2.95
C LEU A 52 14.03 -2.48 -2.33
N ALA A 53 13.46 -1.32 -2.69
CA ALA A 53 13.90 -0.02 -2.19
C ALA A 53 13.49 0.25 -0.73
N VAL A 54 12.36 -0.30 -0.27
CA VAL A 54 11.90 -0.15 1.13
C VAL A 54 12.41 -1.27 2.03
N ASN A 55 12.93 -2.36 1.47
CA ASN A 55 13.46 -3.48 2.24
C ASN A 55 14.64 -3.04 3.13
N GLY A 56 14.59 -3.41 4.42
CA GLY A 56 15.65 -3.14 5.39
C GLY A 56 15.77 -1.70 5.89
N ASN A 57 14.87 -0.80 5.49
CA ASN A 57 14.81 0.56 6.02
C ASN A 57 13.54 0.80 6.85
N VAL A 58 13.37 2.02 7.38
CA VAL A 58 12.25 2.41 8.24
C VAL A 58 10.87 2.29 7.57
N PHE A 59 10.81 2.10 6.24
CA PHE A 59 9.58 1.92 5.46
C PHE A 59 9.28 0.45 5.14
N ALA A 60 10.06 -0.51 5.66
CA ALA A 60 9.87 -1.94 5.39
C ALA A 60 8.48 -2.45 5.81
N GLU A 61 7.84 -1.82 6.81
CA GLU A 61 6.47 -2.15 7.25
C GLU A 61 5.42 -1.93 6.16
N LEU A 62 5.70 -1.08 5.16
CA LEU A 62 4.79 -0.89 4.03
C LEU A 62 4.63 -2.18 3.21
N MET A 63 5.66 -3.04 3.19
CA MET A 63 5.59 -4.32 2.49
C MET A 63 4.57 -5.25 3.14
N SER A 64 4.63 -5.45 4.45
CA SER A 64 3.66 -6.27 5.18
C SER A 64 2.26 -5.64 5.17
N ALA A 65 2.16 -4.32 5.31
CA ALA A 65 0.89 -3.60 5.21
C ALA A 65 0.23 -3.79 3.84
N SER A 66 0.99 -3.69 2.76
CA SER A 66 0.48 -3.89 1.40
C SER A 66 0.03 -5.33 1.16
N MET A 67 0.79 -6.33 1.62
CA MET A 67 0.42 -7.75 1.52
C MET A 67 -0.88 -8.04 2.26
N LEU A 68 -1.02 -7.53 3.49
CA LEU A 68 -2.25 -7.69 4.29
C LEU A 68 -3.44 -6.94 3.68
N ALA A 69 -3.23 -5.75 3.14
CA ALA A 69 -4.29 -4.99 2.46
C ALA A 69 -4.84 -5.72 1.23
N VAL A 70 -3.97 -6.39 0.45
CA VAL A 70 -4.39 -7.22 -0.67
C VAL A 70 -5.04 -8.52 -0.17
N ALA A 71 -4.47 -9.17 0.84
CA ALA A 71 -5.03 -10.37 1.47
C ALA A 71 -6.44 -10.14 2.06
N ALA A 72 -6.74 -8.93 2.54
CA ALA A 72 -8.07 -8.54 3.01
C ALA A 72 -9.13 -8.58 1.90
N LYS A 73 -8.73 -8.38 0.63
CA LYS A 73 -9.64 -8.54 -0.53
C LYS A 73 -9.62 -9.95 -1.12
N PHE A 74 -8.51 -10.68 -0.98
CA PHE A 74 -8.31 -11.99 -1.60
C PHE A 74 -8.01 -13.07 -0.54
N PRO A 75 -9.02 -13.83 -0.09
CA PRO A 75 -8.86 -14.81 0.99
C PRO A 75 -7.91 -15.98 0.63
N GLU A 76 -7.80 -16.33 -0.64
CA GLU A 76 -6.82 -17.33 -1.12
C GLU A 76 -5.37 -16.87 -0.88
N LEU A 77 -5.12 -15.57 -1.06
CA LEU A 77 -3.81 -14.98 -0.79
C LEU A 77 -3.53 -14.93 0.73
N ALA A 78 -4.55 -14.64 1.55
CA ALA A 78 -4.41 -14.69 3.01
C ALA A 78 -3.95 -16.08 3.47
N ALA A 79 -4.63 -17.14 2.98
CA ALA A 79 -4.24 -18.52 3.28
C ALA A 79 -2.83 -18.84 2.78
N TYR A 80 -2.46 -18.41 1.57
CA TYR A 80 -1.11 -18.61 1.05
C TYR A 80 -0.05 -17.93 1.92
N ILE A 81 -0.26 -16.68 2.31
CA ILE A 81 0.64 -15.92 3.19
C ILE A 81 0.82 -16.66 4.52
N GLU A 82 -0.25 -17.14 5.14
CA GLU A 82 -0.19 -17.93 6.38
C GLU A 82 0.69 -19.19 6.25
N THR A 83 0.68 -19.87 5.08
CA THR A 83 1.54 -21.04 4.86
C THR A 83 3.02 -20.69 4.69
N GLN A 84 3.34 -19.48 4.24
CA GLN A 84 4.71 -19.03 3.99
C GLN A 84 5.32 -18.27 5.18
N LEU A 85 4.52 -17.91 6.17
CA LEU A 85 4.98 -17.16 7.33
C LEU A 85 5.77 -18.03 8.31
N ILE A 86 6.88 -17.47 8.78
CA ILE A 86 7.65 -18.06 9.88
C ILE A 86 6.82 -17.89 11.16
N LYS A 87 6.57 -19.00 11.86
CA LYS A 87 5.64 -19.08 13.00
C LYS A 87 5.88 -18.03 14.08
N ASP A 88 7.13 -17.71 14.37
CA ASP A 88 7.51 -16.76 15.43
C ASP A 88 7.19 -15.29 15.08
N TYR A 89 6.98 -15.00 13.79
CA TYR A 89 6.72 -13.64 13.30
C TYR A 89 5.25 -13.40 12.95
N ILE A 90 4.37 -14.39 13.10
CA ILE A 90 2.92 -14.27 12.83
C ILE A 90 2.30 -13.13 13.63
N ALA A 91 2.62 -13.03 14.93
CA ALA A 91 2.08 -11.97 15.78
C ALA A 91 2.53 -10.56 15.33
N GLN A 92 3.78 -10.43 14.86
CA GLN A 92 4.32 -9.15 14.39
C GLN A 92 3.77 -8.78 13.01
N PHE A 93 3.55 -9.76 12.15
CA PHE A 93 2.96 -9.54 10.84
C PHE A 93 1.49 -9.11 10.97
N SER A 94 0.72 -9.83 11.81
CA SER A 94 -0.71 -9.56 12.01
C SER A 94 -1.00 -8.33 12.87
N ILE A 95 0.01 -7.65 13.44
CA ILE A 95 -0.24 -6.45 14.25
C ILE A 95 -0.94 -5.35 13.45
N LEU A 96 -0.65 -5.27 12.15
CA LEU A 96 -1.19 -4.23 11.26
C LEU A 96 -2.70 -4.37 11.02
N ILE A 97 -3.24 -5.59 11.07
CA ILE A 97 -4.69 -5.82 10.97
C ILE A 97 -5.41 -5.72 12.32
N SER A 98 -4.67 -5.78 13.43
CA SER A 98 -5.20 -5.60 14.79
C SER A 98 -5.34 -4.13 15.21
N GLN A 99 -4.85 -3.18 14.41
CA GLN A 99 -4.89 -1.74 14.72
C GLN A 99 -6.17 -1.03 14.27
N CYS A 100 -7.28 -1.75 14.14
CA CYS A 100 -8.61 -1.21 13.89
C CYS A 100 -9.50 -1.34 15.11
#